data_AF-A0AAV5YS24-F1
#
_entry.id   AF-A0AAV5YS24-F1
#
_cell.length_a   1.000
_cell.length_b   1.000
_cell.length_c   1.000
_cell.angle_alpha   90.00
_cell.angle_beta   90.00
_cell.angle_gamma   90.00
#
_symmetry.space_group_name_H-M   'P 1'
#
loop_
_entity.id
_entity.type
_entity.pdbx_description
1 polymer ?
#
loop_
_entity_poly.entity_id
_entity_poly.type
_entity_poly.pdbx_seq_one_letter_code
_entity_poly.pdbx_strand_id
1 'polypeptide(L)' 'MITRRELERWLLREGAVRVKRADGHKHFNLRGHHVVVLGHGPQTLSATSLSLVLKQLEQAGYSREQLRREWA' A
#
# COMPACT_ATOMS: atom_id res chain seq x y z
N MET A 1 9.38 -6.02 -8.27
CA MET A 1 8.90 -4.63 -8.57
C MET A 1 7.38 -4.68 -8.57
N ILE A 2 6.67 -3.95 -7.71
CA ILE A 2 5.23 -4.18 -7.45
C ILE A 2 4.33 -3.15 -8.17
N THR A 3 3.21 -3.62 -8.71
CA THR A 3 2.17 -2.77 -9.31
C THR A 3 1.13 -2.31 -8.29
N ARG A 4 0.41 -1.24 -8.61
CA ARG A 4 -0.72 -0.75 -7.79
C ARG A 4 -1.80 -1.80 -7.57
N ARG A 5 -2.08 -2.63 -8.58
CA ARG A 5 -3.08 -3.71 -8.47
C ARG A 5 -2.61 -4.84 -7.57
N GLU A 6 -1.32 -5.15 -7.58
CA GLU A 6 -0.74 -6.15 -6.67
C GLU A 6 -0.71 -5.64 -5.24
N LEU A 7 -0.32 -4.39 -5.03
CA LEU A 7 -0.34 -3.78 -3.70
C LEU A 7 -1.77 -3.74 -3.12
N GLU A 8 -2.77 -3.36 -3.92
CA GLU A 8 -4.17 -3.40 -3.50
C GLU A 8 -4.63 -4.81 -3.13
N ARG A 9 -4.32 -5.82 -3.96
CA ARG A 9 -4.65 -7.22 -3.66
C ARG A 9 -3.96 -7.70 -2.38
N TRP A 10 -2.69 -7.33 -2.20
CA TRP A 10 -1.92 -7.64 -1.00
C TRP A 10 -2.57 -7.02 0.24
N LEU A 11 -2.92 -5.73 0.20
CA LEU A 11 -3.61 -5.04 1.30
C LEU A 11 -4.93 -5.73 1.67
N LEU A 12 -5.75 -6.07 0.67
CA LEU A 12 -7.01 -6.77 0.91
C LEU A 12 -6.80 -8.16 1.53
N ARG A 13 -5.77 -8.89 1.10
CA ARG A 13 -5.39 -10.19 1.67
C ARG A 13 -4.93 -10.08 3.13
N GLU A 14 -4.23 -9.00 3.48
CA GLU A 14 -3.83 -8.68 4.86
C GLU A 14 -5.01 -8.21 5.73
N GLY A 15 -6.23 -8.18 5.19
CA GLY A 15 -7.44 -7.77 5.90
C GLY A 15 -7.66 -6.25 5.92
N ALA A 16 -7.00 -5.50 5.04
CA ALA A 16 -7.25 -4.07 4.94
C ALA A 16 -8.66 -3.79 4.40
N VAL A 17 -9.35 -2.83 5.01
CA VAL A 17 -10.69 -2.39 4.59
C VAL A 17 -10.56 -1.11 3.78
N ARG A 18 -11.17 -1.09 2.60
CA ARG A 18 -11.15 0.10 1.73
C ARG A 18 -12.03 1.20 2.31
N VAL A 19 -11.48 2.41 2.35
CA VAL A 19 -12.17 3.64 2.80
C VAL A 19 -12.44 4.51 1.58
N LYS A 20 -13.67 4.97 1.40
CA LYS A 20 -14.01 5.94 0.34
C LYS A 20 -13.59 7.34 0.78
N ARG A 21 -12.80 8.01 -0.08
CA ARG A 21 -12.39 9.41 0.03
C ARG A 21 -12.52 10.05 -1.35
N ALA A 22 -12.73 11.37 -1.38
CA ALA A 22 -13.02 12.14 -2.59
C ALA A 22 -11.76 12.84 -3.15
N ASP A 23 -10.61 12.20 -3.09
CA ASP A 23 -9.30 12.73 -3.55
C ASP A 23 -8.68 11.92 -4.69
N GLY A 24 -9.42 10.94 -5.22
CA GLY A 24 -8.97 10.08 -6.32
C GLY A 24 -7.89 9.08 -5.93
N HIS A 25 -7.55 8.94 -4.64
CA HIS A 25 -6.63 7.93 -4.14
C HIS A 25 -7.37 6.72 -3.57
N LYS A 26 -6.67 5.61 -3.36
CA LYS A 26 -7.24 4.42 -2.72
C LYS A 26 -6.78 4.38 -1.26
N HIS A 27 -7.73 4.53 -0.36
CA HIS A 27 -7.47 4.56 1.08
C HIS A 27 -7.85 3.20 1.66
N PHE A 28 -7.02 2.72 2.57
CA PHE A 28 -7.22 1.47 3.27
C PHE A 28 -6.98 1.68 4.76
N ASN A 29 -7.80 1.07 5.59
CA ASN A 29 -7.53 0.89 7.00
C ASN A 29 -6.99 -0.52 7.20
N LEU A 30 -5.74 -0.63 7.66
CA LEU A 30 -5.06 -1.89 7.96
C LEU A 30 -4.66 -1.87 9.44
N ARG A 31 -5.25 -2.75 10.24
CA ARG A 31 -4.97 -2.87 11.69
C ARG A 31 -5.08 -1.55 12.47
N GLY A 32 -6.01 -0.66 12.06
CA GLY A 32 -6.18 0.66 12.67
C GLY A 32 -5.30 1.76 12.08
N HIS A 33 -4.42 1.42 11.13
CA HIS A 33 -3.54 2.37 10.46
C HIS A 33 -4.03 2.71 9.06
N HIS A 34 -3.87 3.98 8.69
CA HIS A 34 -4.29 4.48 7.40
C HIS A 34 -3.19 4.30 6.36
N VAL A 35 -3.48 3.51 5.32
CA VAL A 35 -2.61 3.29 4.16
C VAL A 35 -3.23 3.95 2.93
N VAL A 36 -2.44 4.69 2.17
CA VAL A 36 -2.84 5.41 0.96
C VAL A 36 -2.05 4.88 -0.22
N VAL A 37 -2.78 4.40 -1.22
CA VAL A 37 -2.22 4.03 -2.53
C VAL A 37 -2.66 5.08 -3.54
N LEU A 38 -1.69 5.75 -4.15
CA LEU A 38 -1.94 6.79 -5.17
C LEU A 38 -2.80 6.22 -6.30
N GLY A 39 -3.94 6.86 -6.55
CA GLY A 39 -4.90 6.37 -7.55
C GLY A 39 -4.57 6.81 -8.98
N HIS A 40 -3.72 7.83 -9.16
CA HIS A 40 -3.25 8.31 -10.45
C HIS A 40 -1.81 7.84 -10.75
N GLY A 41 -1.41 7.85 -12.04
CA GLY A 41 -0.05 7.52 -12.49
C GLY A 41 0.09 6.18 -13.24
N PRO A 42 1.32 5.68 -13.45
CA PRO A 42 1.62 4.39 -14.09
C PRO A 42 1.24 3.19 -13.22
N GLN A 43 0.93 2.03 -13.81
CA GLN A 43 0.52 0.85 -13.04
C GLN A 43 1.64 0.34 -12.11
N THR A 44 2.88 0.38 -12.58
CA THR A 44 4.09 0.13 -11.77
C THR A 44 4.31 1.27 -10.79
N LEU A 45 4.51 0.94 -9.51
CA LEU A 45 4.79 1.95 -8.50
C LEU A 45 6.21 2.50 -8.68
N SER A 46 6.33 3.83 -8.66
CA SER A 46 7.64 4.49 -8.58
C SER A 46 8.32 4.16 -7.24
N ALA A 47 9.65 4.25 -7.18
CA ALA A 47 10.40 4.06 -5.93
C ALA A 47 9.91 4.99 -4.81
N THR A 48 9.55 6.23 -5.14
CA THR A 48 9.00 7.21 -4.20
C THR A 48 7.64 6.78 -3.66
N SER A 49 6.71 6.41 -4.55
CA SER A 49 5.37 5.95 -4.14
C SER A 49 5.45 4.69 -3.28
N LEU A 50 6.32 3.75 -3.66
CA LEU A 50 6.56 2.53 -2.88
C LEU A 50 7.14 2.85 -1.49
N SER A 51 8.09 3.79 -1.41
CA SER A 51 8.71 4.19 -0.14
C SER A 51 7.69 4.82 0.83
N LEU A 52 6.74 5.60 0.32
CA LEU A 52 5.65 6.16 1.12
C LEU A 52 4.73 5.07 1.69
N VAL A 53 4.36 4.09 0.86
CA VAL A 53 3.55 2.95 1.30
C VAL A 53 4.30 2.12 2.32
N LEU A 54 5.59 1.82 2.10
CA LEU A 54 6.42 1.07 3.05
C LEU A 54 6.44 1.76 4.42
N LYS A 55 6.59 3.09 4.46
CA LYS A 55 6.55 3.85 5.72
C LYS A 55 5.22 3.73 6.45
N GLN A 56 4.10 3.71 5.72
CA GLN A 56 2.76 3.53 6.30
C GLN A 56 2.57 2.10 6.82
N LEU A 57 3.12 1.11 6.12
CA LEU A 57 3.06 -0.29 6.56
C LEU A 57 3.98 -0.57 7.76
N GLU A 58 5.11 0.12 7.87
CA GLU A 58 5.94 0.10 9.08
C GLU A 58 5.16 0.59 10.30
N GLN A 59 4.36 1.65 10.15
CA GLN A 59 3.47 2.11 11.23
C GLN A 59 2.41 1.07 11.60
N ALA A 60 2.00 0.22 10.65
CA ALA A 60 1.10 -0.91 10.87
C ALA A 60 1.80 -2.18 11.39
N GLY A 61 3.10 -2.11 11.69
CA GLY A 61 3.90 -3.19 12.30
C GLY A 61 4.60 -4.12 11.32
N TYR A 62 4.69 -3.78 10.03
CA TYR A 62 5.41 -4.60 9.04
C TYR A 62 6.88 -4.17 8.92
N SER A 63 7.81 -5.14 8.88
CA SER A 63 9.21 -4.83 8.57
C SER A 63 9.42 -4.60 7.07
N ARG A 64 10.25 -3.61 6.71
CA ARG A 64 10.68 -3.38 5.32
C ARG A 64 11.31 -4.61 4.68
N GLU A 65 12.08 -5.39 5.45
CA GLU A 65 12.75 -6.58 4.93
C GLU A 65 11.75 -7.69 4.61
N GLN A 66 10.72 -7.84 5.42
CA GLN A 66 9.60 -8.74 5.14
C GLN A 66 8.87 -8.32 3.87
N LEU A 67 8.49 -7.04 3.76
CA LEU A 67 7.78 -6.52 2.59
C LEU A 67 8.61 -6.62 1.30
N ARG A 68 9.93 -6.41 1.40
CA ARG A 68 10.84 -6.58 0.25
C ARG A 68 10.92 -8.03 -0.22
N ARG A 69 10.96 -9.00 0.69
CA ARG A 69 10.94 -10.43 0.32
C ARG A 69 9.61 -10.86 -0.30
N GLU A 70 8.51 -10.32 0.21
CA GLU A 70 7.15 -10.60 -0.28
C GLU A 70 6.89 -10.02 -1.68
N TRP A 71 7.57 -8.94 -2.06
CA TRP A 71 7.34 -8.19 -3.31
C TRP A 71 8.54 -8.20 -4.30
N ALA A 72 9.55 -9.02 -4.00
CA ALA A 72 10.68 -9.30 -4.89
C ALA A 72 10.17 -10.05 -6.12
#